data_AF-A0AAC9QQH4-F1
#
_entry.id   AF-A0AAC9QQH4-F1
#
_cell.length_a   1.000
_cell.length_b   1.000
_cell.length_c   1.000
_cell.angle_alpha   90.00
_cell.angle_beta   90.00
_cell.angle_gamma   90.00
#
_symmetry.space_group_name_H-M   'P 1'
#
loop_
_entity.id
_entity.type
_entity.pdbx_description
1 polymer ?
#
loop_
_entity_poly.entity_id
_entity_poly.type
_entity_poly.pdbx_seq_one_letter_code
_entity_poly.pdbx_strand_id
1 'polypeptide(L)'
;MKKTKQVSLNITLEEFPTPLHKGFLYPNSDVLKNKYNITDFVLFLERCAHDTAKAAVNLKKEPCPERFDSNYLKYLHKRLFENTFEWAGWTRNVLFTFSDGVSCSALCLRKGDCNFTFAFGKEIQEGLEKVDRILVEKNNLQGLSREEFVNQITELFNAINYLHPFREGNGRTQRMFFSKLAEAAGHQIDFSVVTQRRMTDVCVKAMRDGNLEPMRHMFEDISNPEKRLILKDFIKRVGYSKLSEYIIMAPKEDVVYTGRCKDFSLDCVVIEIQQGICIVCNKDHLTPEQLRTLKLNDELTFTVSSTKNLENIFIPGEKIAPLTEDEIVKNLVKHISVQKQKEKIEHYSKLVYNDSKALNKAMELINTKPNSYKAFVTQITNRKSQIENHKSKITNYIKNLMFKSFKGNCDKLANAVEDYAQIVKGVRCEILKKFQEKRKRCEHTVEMPSHEIQNILSLPESMLEKTLESGVSLKHQDLYNFMAKINFRLSPRQWKALYDGDCEYFAKKLGVSISKGKTIITTIKKLKKVDKQLQAIKMKRYNVNITTR
;
A
#
# COMPACT_ATOMS: atom_id res chain seq x y z
N MET A 1 -34.27 2.13 -5.72
CA MET A 1 -34.45 2.56 -4.32
C MET A 1 -34.32 1.36 -3.41
N LYS A 2 -33.12 1.08 -2.88
CA LYS A 2 -32.91 0.04 -1.85
C LYS A 2 -32.66 0.78 -0.54
N LYS A 3 -33.49 0.52 0.46
CA LYS A 3 -33.40 1.07 1.83
C LYS A 3 -32.00 0.80 2.39
N THR A 4 -31.22 1.86 2.57
CA THR A 4 -30.01 1.84 3.39
C THR A 4 -30.47 1.60 4.83
N LYS A 5 -30.41 0.36 5.32
CA LYS A 5 -30.48 0.10 6.77
C LYS A 5 -29.17 0.62 7.35
N GLN A 6 -29.18 1.88 7.74
CA GLN A 6 -28.08 2.52 8.43
C GLN A 6 -28.26 2.17 9.92
N VAL A 7 -27.46 1.22 10.39
CA VAL A 7 -27.31 0.96 11.82
C VAL A 7 -26.44 2.10 12.33
N SER A 8 -27.08 3.12 12.92
CA SER A 8 -26.47 3.93 13.97
C SER A 8 -25.78 3.02 14.98
N LEU A 9 -24.91 3.54 15.87
CA LEU A 9 -24.73 2.84 17.14
C LEU A 9 -26.13 2.72 17.76
N ASN A 10 -26.83 1.63 17.46
CA ASN A 10 -28.10 1.28 18.06
C ASN A 10 -27.70 0.82 19.44
N ILE A 11 -27.44 1.78 20.33
CA ILE A 11 -27.56 1.53 21.74
C ILE A 11 -29.04 1.22 21.91
N THR A 12 -29.40 -0.06 21.81
CA THR A 12 -30.72 -0.51 22.18
C THR A 12 -30.78 -0.33 23.70
N LEU A 13 -31.34 0.79 24.17
CA LEU A 13 -31.39 1.09 25.59
C LEU A 13 -32.45 0.17 26.21
N GLU A 14 -32.05 -1.00 26.72
CA GLU A 14 -32.95 -1.76 27.58
C GLU A 14 -33.03 -1.06 28.94
N GLU A 15 -34.17 -0.42 29.17
CA GLU A 15 -34.48 0.47 30.29
C GLU A 15 -34.65 -0.30 31.61
N PHE A 16 -34.05 0.20 32.69
CA PHE A 16 -34.50 -0.14 34.05
C PHE A 16 -35.63 0.83 34.46
N PRO A 17 -36.66 0.37 35.19
CA PRO A 17 -37.79 1.19 35.57
C PRO A 17 -37.38 2.12 36.72
N THR A 18 -36.76 3.25 36.41
CA THR A 18 -36.71 4.42 37.31
C THR A 18 -37.39 5.60 36.60
N PRO A 19 -38.43 6.22 37.18
CA PRO A 19 -39.27 7.20 36.48
C PRO A 19 -38.52 8.46 35.98
N LEU A 20 -37.33 8.77 36.53
CA LEU A 20 -36.58 9.97 36.17
C LEU A 20 -35.92 9.93 34.78
N HIS A 21 -35.65 8.79 34.16
CA HIS A 21 -34.91 8.76 32.89
C HIS A 21 -35.75 9.14 31.66
N LYS A 22 -37.07 8.87 31.70
CA LYS A 22 -38.00 9.15 30.59
C LYS A 22 -38.19 10.65 30.34
N GLY A 23 -37.86 11.49 31.32
CA GLY A 23 -37.97 12.94 31.20
C GLY A 23 -37.10 13.56 30.08
N PHE A 24 -36.09 12.82 29.59
CA PHE A 24 -35.28 13.23 28.43
C PHE A 24 -35.98 13.05 27.08
N LEU A 25 -37.06 12.28 27.00
CA LEU A 25 -37.78 11.96 25.77
C LEU A 25 -39.06 12.78 25.64
N TYR A 26 -39.56 12.96 24.42
CA TYR A 26 -40.93 13.43 24.24
C TYR A 26 -41.94 12.37 24.71
N PRO A 27 -43.12 12.77 25.22
CA PRO A 27 -44.16 11.82 25.57
C PRO A 27 -44.51 10.90 24.38
N ASN A 28 -44.57 9.58 24.63
CA ASN A 28 -44.88 8.56 23.62
C ASN A 28 -43.94 8.55 22.40
N SER A 29 -42.67 8.94 22.58
CA SER A 29 -41.66 8.96 21.52
C SER A 29 -40.29 8.53 22.04
N ASP A 30 -39.50 7.90 21.17
CA ASP A 30 -38.09 7.55 21.45
C ASP A 30 -37.12 8.70 21.10
N VAL A 31 -37.65 9.87 20.72
CA VAL A 31 -36.86 11.05 20.36
C VAL A 31 -36.55 11.88 21.59
N LEU A 32 -35.27 12.23 21.76
CA LEU A 32 -34.80 13.14 22.81
C LEU A 32 -35.40 14.54 22.63
N LYS A 33 -35.85 15.14 23.73
CA LYS A 33 -36.25 16.55 23.79
C LYS A 33 -35.13 17.42 23.23
N ASN A 34 -35.47 18.24 22.24
CA ASN A 34 -34.52 19.05 21.51
C ASN A 34 -35.07 20.45 21.23
N LYS A 35 -34.17 21.43 21.10
CA LYS A 35 -34.51 22.85 20.89
C LYS A 35 -35.19 23.13 19.56
N TYR A 36 -35.21 22.17 18.65
CA TYR A 36 -35.89 22.29 17.36
C TYR A 36 -37.38 21.91 17.44
N ASN A 37 -37.82 21.33 18.55
CA ASN A 37 -39.16 20.75 18.71
C ASN A 37 -39.49 19.66 17.66
N ILE A 38 -38.49 18.91 17.22
CA ILE A 38 -38.65 17.83 16.24
C ILE A 38 -38.88 16.50 16.96
N THR A 39 -39.99 15.83 16.69
CA THR A 39 -40.36 14.50 17.21
C THR A 39 -40.20 13.37 16.20
N ASP A 40 -39.91 13.70 14.93
CA ASP A 40 -39.54 12.71 13.91
C ASP A 40 -38.06 12.32 14.09
N PHE A 41 -37.81 11.02 14.24
CA PHE A 41 -36.48 10.51 14.57
C PHE A 41 -35.44 10.78 13.47
N VAL A 42 -35.81 10.62 12.20
CA VAL A 42 -34.89 10.78 11.07
C VAL A 42 -34.53 12.25 10.90
N LEU A 43 -35.53 13.12 10.90
CA LEU A 43 -35.35 14.56 10.77
C LEU A 43 -34.55 15.14 11.94
N PHE A 44 -34.79 14.64 13.17
CA PHE A 44 -34.00 15.00 14.34
C PHE A 44 -32.52 14.63 14.16
N LEU A 45 -32.23 13.41 13.71
CA LEU A 45 -30.85 12.96 13.50
C LEU A 45 -30.14 13.78 12.43
N GLU A 46 -30.80 14.08 11.31
CA GLU A 46 -30.24 14.92 10.24
C GLU A 46 -29.92 16.32 10.74
N ARG A 47 -30.87 16.96 11.45
CA ARG A 47 -30.67 18.30 11.98
C ARG A 47 -29.58 18.35 13.06
N CYS A 48 -29.59 17.40 13.98
CA CYS A 48 -28.57 17.27 15.01
C CYS A 48 -27.18 17.03 14.41
N ALA A 49 -27.07 16.17 13.38
CA ALA A 49 -25.81 15.93 12.68
C ALA A 49 -25.29 17.20 11.99
N HIS A 50 -26.16 17.97 11.34
CA HIS A 50 -25.80 19.23 10.69
C HIS A 50 -25.24 20.25 11.69
N ASP A 51 -25.97 20.54 12.77
CA ASP A 51 -25.58 21.58 13.72
C ASP A 51 -24.33 21.18 14.52
N THR A 52 -24.20 19.89 14.86
CA THR A 52 -22.99 19.36 15.53
C THR A 52 -21.77 19.36 14.60
N ALA A 53 -21.93 19.13 13.30
CA ALA A 53 -20.84 19.23 12.33
C ALA A 53 -20.32 20.67 12.22
N LYS A 54 -21.22 21.66 12.17
CA LYS A 54 -20.86 23.09 12.18
C LYS A 54 -20.11 23.48 13.45
N ALA A 55 -20.61 23.06 14.61
CA ALA A 55 -19.95 23.31 15.89
C ALA A 55 -18.56 22.67 15.98
N ALA A 56 -18.40 21.42 15.50
CA ALA A 56 -17.12 20.73 15.49
C ALA A 56 -16.07 21.44 14.62
N VAL A 57 -16.45 22.06 13.49
CA VAL A 57 -15.54 22.87 12.67
C VAL A 57 -15.05 24.10 13.42
N ASN A 58 -15.91 24.75 14.19
CA ASN A 58 -15.53 25.92 15.00
C ASN A 58 -14.60 25.51 16.15
N LEU A 59 -14.94 24.46 16.89
CA LEU A 59 -14.12 23.93 17.98
C LEU A 59 -12.71 23.52 17.54
N LYS A 60 -12.54 23.00 16.31
CA LYS A 60 -11.21 22.68 15.78
C LYS A 60 -10.30 23.91 15.67
N LYS A 61 -10.87 25.09 15.43
CA LYS A 61 -10.14 26.37 15.31
C LYS A 61 -9.84 27.02 16.65
N GLU A 62 -10.53 26.61 17.72
CA GLU A 62 -10.24 27.11 19.07
C GLU A 62 -8.86 26.60 19.53
N PRO A 63 -8.09 27.42 20.25
CA PRO A 63 -6.81 26.99 20.82
C PRO A 63 -7.03 25.87 21.84
N CYS A 64 -6.03 25.01 22.02
CA CYS A 64 -6.06 24.03 23.09
C CYS A 64 -6.05 24.74 24.46
N PRO A 65 -6.79 24.22 25.46
CA PRO A 65 -6.73 24.76 26.81
C PRO A 65 -5.38 24.43 27.45
N GLU A 66 -4.98 25.22 28.45
CA GLU A 66 -3.81 24.91 29.27
C GLU A 66 -4.01 23.65 30.12
N ARG A 67 -5.24 23.41 30.59
CA ARG A 67 -5.62 22.27 31.42
C ARG A 67 -6.66 21.41 30.71
N PHE A 68 -6.37 20.12 30.57
CA PHE A 68 -7.36 19.14 30.13
C PHE A 68 -7.96 18.47 31.35
N ASP A 69 -9.28 18.62 31.50
CA ASP A 69 -10.04 18.06 32.61
C ASP A 69 -11.51 17.81 32.20
N SER A 70 -12.31 17.34 33.15
CA SER A 70 -13.72 17.09 32.98
C SER A 70 -14.53 18.37 32.71
N ASN A 71 -14.05 19.55 33.11
CA ASN A 71 -14.67 20.82 32.78
C ASN A 71 -14.51 21.12 31.29
N TYR A 72 -13.32 20.89 30.72
CA TYR A 72 -13.12 21.01 29.29
C TYR A 72 -13.95 19.98 28.50
N LEU A 73 -14.08 18.75 29.01
CA LEU A 73 -14.96 17.74 28.41
C LEU A 73 -16.44 18.21 28.39
N LYS A 74 -16.94 18.79 29.49
CA LYS A 74 -18.29 19.39 29.58
C LYS A 74 -18.44 20.60 28.66
N TYR A 75 -17.41 21.45 28.57
CA TYR A 75 -17.36 22.59 27.64
C TYR A 75 -17.50 22.13 26.19
N LEU A 76 -16.73 21.13 25.76
CA LEU A 76 -16.83 20.57 24.42
C LEU A 76 -18.22 20.01 24.14
N HIS A 77 -18.82 19.30 25.09
CA HIS A 77 -20.18 18.80 24.95
C HIS A 77 -21.18 19.95 24.82
N LYS A 78 -21.07 20.99 25.66
CA LYS A 78 -21.89 22.19 25.56
C LYS A 78 -21.80 22.79 24.16
N ARG A 79 -20.58 23.10 23.68
CA ARG A 79 -20.37 23.72 22.37
C ARG A 79 -20.89 22.88 21.21
N LEU A 80 -20.74 21.56 21.27
CA LEU A 80 -21.23 20.66 20.23
C LEU A 80 -22.77 20.64 20.17
N PHE A 81 -23.45 20.72 21.31
CA PHE A 81 -24.88 20.43 21.43
C PHE A 81 -25.74 21.59 21.94
N GLU A 82 -25.19 22.79 22.16
CA GLU A 82 -25.90 23.93 22.74
C GLU A 82 -27.10 24.39 21.89
N ASN A 83 -27.06 24.15 20.58
CA ASN A 83 -28.18 24.42 19.68
C ASN A 83 -29.20 23.27 19.60
N THR A 84 -28.83 22.08 20.08
CA THR A 84 -29.67 20.86 20.02
C THR A 84 -30.37 20.57 21.35
N PHE A 85 -29.65 20.59 22.47
CA PHE A 85 -30.14 20.13 23.77
C PHE A 85 -30.08 21.24 24.83
N GLU A 86 -31.08 21.30 25.71
CA GLU A 86 -31.06 22.21 26.87
C GLU A 86 -29.99 21.80 27.90
N TRP A 87 -29.80 20.49 28.08
CA TRP A 87 -28.82 19.89 28.99
C TRP A 87 -27.40 19.83 28.41
N ALA A 88 -27.10 20.56 27.33
CA ALA A 88 -25.77 20.57 26.73
C ALA A 88 -24.69 21.02 27.74
N GLY A 89 -23.78 20.10 28.09
CA GLY A 89 -22.70 20.31 29.06
C GLY A 89 -22.96 19.71 30.43
N TRP A 90 -24.18 19.20 30.67
CA TRP A 90 -24.56 18.55 31.92
C TRP A 90 -24.31 17.05 31.86
N THR A 91 -23.72 16.49 32.91
CA THR A 91 -23.53 15.05 33.03
C THR A 91 -24.82 14.37 33.47
N ARG A 92 -25.03 13.13 33.02
CA ARG A 92 -26.31 12.43 33.15
C ARG A 92 -26.68 12.05 34.59
N ASN A 93 -25.72 12.05 35.51
CA ASN A 93 -25.95 11.80 36.93
C ASN A 93 -26.53 13.01 37.69
N VAL A 94 -26.46 14.22 37.11
CA VAL A 94 -26.99 15.43 37.72
C VAL A 94 -28.47 15.57 37.37
N LEU A 95 -29.29 15.98 38.36
CA LEU A 95 -30.70 16.30 38.12
C LEU A 95 -30.77 17.57 37.26
N PHE A 96 -31.36 17.46 36.08
CA PHE A 96 -31.56 18.57 35.15
C PHE A 96 -33.05 18.89 35.03
N THR A 97 -33.42 20.17 35.14
CA THR A 97 -34.78 20.66 34.94
C THR A 97 -34.90 21.34 33.58
N PHE A 98 -35.76 20.80 32.73
CA PHE A 98 -36.09 21.36 31.42
C PHE A 98 -36.96 22.62 31.55
N SER A 99 -37.00 23.42 30.48
CA SER A 99 -37.87 24.58 30.34
C SER A 99 -39.37 24.26 30.48
N ASP A 100 -39.77 23.01 30.21
CA ASP A 100 -41.14 22.51 30.42
C ASP A 100 -41.45 22.09 31.87
N GLY A 101 -40.52 22.32 32.80
CA GLY A 101 -40.66 22.01 34.22
C GLY A 101 -40.32 20.57 34.60
N VAL A 102 -40.08 19.67 33.63
CA VAL A 102 -39.74 18.28 33.92
C VAL A 102 -38.30 18.19 34.40
N SER A 103 -38.09 17.52 35.55
CA SER A 103 -36.74 17.24 36.08
C SER A 103 -36.38 15.78 35.90
N CYS A 104 -35.17 15.50 35.41
CA CYS A 104 -34.71 14.15 35.09
C CYS A 104 -33.21 13.94 35.32
N SER A 105 -32.82 12.68 35.47
CA SER A 105 -31.42 12.23 35.46
C SER A 105 -31.38 10.79 34.93
N ALA A 106 -30.23 10.37 34.39
CA ALA A 106 -30.01 9.02 33.88
C ALA A 106 -28.82 8.39 34.61
N LEU A 107 -29.09 7.81 35.79
CA LEU A 107 -28.08 7.22 36.66
C LEU A 107 -27.52 5.89 36.12
N CYS A 108 -28.32 5.15 35.37
CA CYS A 108 -27.95 3.87 34.77
C CYS A 108 -28.20 3.92 33.26
N LEU A 109 -27.21 3.49 32.47
CA LEU A 109 -27.35 3.26 31.04
C LEU A 109 -26.77 1.89 30.70
N ARG A 110 -27.48 1.12 29.88
CA ARG A 110 -27.03 -0.17 29.36
C ARG A 110 -26.79 -0.06 27.86
N LYS A 111 -25.74 -0.73 27.38
CA LYS A 111 -25.53 -0.93 25.96
C LYS A 111 -26.24 -2.22 25.54
N GLY A 112 -27.36 -2.09 24.82
CA GLY A 112 -28.27 -3.20 24.49
C GLY A 112 -27.62 -4.41 23.86
N ASP A 113 -26.62 -4.18 23.01
CA ASP A 113 -26.07 -5.24 22.16
C ASP A 113 -25.09 -6.15 22.92
N CYS A 114 -24.74 -5.82 24.17
CA CYS A 114 -23.70 -6.52 24.92
C CYS A 114 -23.97 -6.70 26.42
N ASN A 115 -25.22 -6.51 26.89
CA ASN A 115 -25.61 -6.67 28.30
C ASN A 115 -24.66 -5.96 29.29
N PHE A 116 -24.09 -4.83 28.87
CA PHE A 116 -23.08 -4.10 29.64
C PHE A 116 -23.62 -2.79 30.17
N THR A 117 -23.39 -2.55 31.46
CA THR A 117 -23.83 -1.34 32.16
C THR A 117 -22.67 -0.35 32.29
N PHE A 118 -22.88 0.88 31.84
CA PHE A 118 -21.93 1.97 32.06
C PHE A 118 -21.89 2.37 33.54
N ALA A 119 -20.93 3.20 33.93
CA ALA A 119 -20.76 3.65 35.32
C ALA A 119 -22.09 4.14 35.96
N PHE A 120 -22.36 3.74 37.20
CA PHE A 120 -23.63 4.02 37.87
C PHE A 120 -23.53 5.24 38.80
N GLY A 121 -24.43 6.21 38.61
CA GLY A 121 -24.63 7.33 39.55
C GLY A 121 -23.35 8.08 39.95
N LYS A 122 -22.88 7.87 41.18
CA LYS A 122 -21.69 8.55 41.76
C LYS A 122 -20.37 8.14 41.09
N GLU A 123 -20.29 6.94 40.54
CA GLU A 123 -19.10 6.43 39.84
C GLU A 123 -18.68 7.34 38.66
N ILE A 124 -19.65 8.04 38.05
CA ILE A 124 -19.37 9.00 36.98
C ILE A 124 -18.52 10.16 37.51
N GLN A 125 -18.90 10.74 38.65
CA GLN A 125 -18.21 11.88 39.23
C GLN A 125 -16.82 11.48 39.75
N GLU A 126 -16.75 10.39 40.52
CA GLU A 126 -15.49 9.85 41.06
C GLU A 126 -14.52 9.45 39.95
N GLY A 127 -15.03 8.86 38.87
CA GLY A 127 -14.23 8.50 37.70
C GLY A 127 -13.72 9.70 36.91
N LEU A 128 -14.52 10.75 36.75
CA LEU A 128 -14.08 11.99 36.12
C LEU A 128 -12.99 12.67 36.96
N GLU A 129 -13.13 12.71 38.29
CA GLU A 129 -12.09 13.24 39.19
C GLU A 129 -10.79 12.43 39.11
N LYS A 130 -10.89 11.10 38.95
CA LYS A 130 -9.72 10.24 38.72
C LYS A 130 -9.04 10.57 37.38
N VAL A 131 -9.81 10.76 36.32
CA VAL A 131 -9.30 11.19 35.00
C VAL A 131 -8.57 12.53 35.12
N ASP A 132 -9.17 13.49 35.83
CA ASP A 132 -8.59 14.82 36.02
C ASP A 132 -7.25 14.76 36.77
N ARG A 133 -7.16 13.94 37.82
CA ARG A 133 -5.89 13.69 38.54
C ARG A 133 -4.83 13.10 37.62
N ILE A 134 -5.16 12.06 36.84
CA ILE A 134 -4.23 11.41 35.92
C ILE A 134 -3.70 12.40 34.87
N LEU A 135 -4.56 13.25 34.32
CA LEU A 135 -4.17 14.26 33.32
C LEU A 135 -3.20 15.30 33.91
N VAL A 136 -3.44 15.74 35.16
CA VAL A 136 -2.52 16.64 35.86
C VAL A 136 -1.18 15.96 36.16
N GLU A 137 -1.20 14.76 36.76
CA GLU A 137 0.00 14.00 37.12
C GLU A 137 0.89 13.69 35.91
N LYS A 138 0.27 13.41 34.76
CA LYS A 138 0.97 13.11 33.50
C LYS A 138 1.17 14.34 32.60
N ASN A 139 1.00 15.55 33.13
CA ASN A 139 1.20 16.81 32.41
C ASN A 139 0.49 16.84 31.03
N ASN A 140 -0.80 16.50 31.00
CA ASN A 140 -1.62 16.38 29.78
C ASN A 140 -1.01 15.44 28.72
N LEU A 141 -0.25 14.43 29.13
CA LEU A 141 0.48 13.50 28.27
C LEU A 141 1.57 14.15 27.39
N GLN A 142 2.02 15.35 27.74
CA GLN A 142 3.08 16.05 27.01
C GLN A 142 4.46 15.43 27.30
N GLY A 143 5.38 15.55 26.33
CA GLY A 143 6.76 15.09 26.47
C GLY A 143 6.95 13.58 26.34
N LEU A 144 5.90 12.84 25.96
CA LEU A 144 5.96 11.40 25.75
C LEU A 144 6.40 11.05 24.32
N SER A 145 7.03 9.89 24.16
CA SER A 145 7.15 9.27 22.84
C SER A 145 5.76 8.89 22.32
N ARG A 146 5.63 8.69 21.01
CA ARG A 146 4.37 8.29 20.38
C ARG A 146 3.83 6.97 20.95
N GLU A 147 4.71 6.01 21.24
CA GLU A 147 4.34 4.71 21.80
C GLU A 147 3.79 4.85 23.23
N GLU A 148 4.51 5.58 24.09
CA GLU A 148 4.06 5.88 25.46
C GLU A 148 2.74 6.65 25.44
N PHE A 149 2.61 7.63 24.56
CA PHE A 149 1.37 8.38 24.36
C PHE A 149 0.21 7.48 23.96
N VAL A 150 0.39 6.59 22.99
CA VAL A 150 -0.62 5.60 22.56
C VAL A 150 -1.05 4.71 23.73
N ASN A 151 -0.11 4.32 24.59
CA ASN A 151 -0.41 3.52 25.77
C ASN A 151 -1.28 4.28 26.77
N GLN A 152 -0.90 5.52 27.11
CA GLN A 152 -1.62 6.34 28.09
C GLN A 152 -2.99 6.81 27.58
N ILE A 153 -3.08 7.23 26.31
CA ILE A 153 -4.33 7.70 25.72
C ILE A 153 -5.36 6.58 25.61
N THR A 154 -4.91 5.33 25.39
CA THR A 154 -5.80 4.16 25.30
C THR A 154 -6.52 3.91 26.64
N GLU A 155 -5.79 3.97 27.75
CA GLU A 155 -6.36 3.79 29.09
C GLU A 155 -7.34 4.91 29.44
N LEU A 156 -6.97 6.17 29.18
CA LEU A 156 -7.84 7.33 29.41
C LEU A 156 -9.10 7.27 28.53
N PHE A 157 -8.96 6.91 27.25
CA PHE A 157 -10.11 6.76 26.36
C PHE A 157 -11.05 5.68 26.85
N ASN A 158 -10.53 4.52 27.25
CA ASN A 158 -11.34 3.44 27.81
C ASN A 158 -12.06 3.88 29.10
N ALA A 159 -11.36 4.58 30.00
CA ALA A 159 -11.94 5.10 31.23
C ALA A 159 -13.12 6.04 30.94
N ILE A 160 -12.93 7.07 30.10
CA ILE A 160 -14.02 8.00 29.76
C ILE A 160 -15.16 7.30 29.00
N ASN A 161 -14.84 6.31 28.16
CA ASN A 161 -15.82 5.49 27.45
C ASN A 161 -16.70 4.66 28.40
N TYR A 162 -16.12 4.12 29.47
CA TYR A 162 -16.85 3.42 30.53
C TYR A 162 -17.74 4.36 31.36
N LEU A 163 -17.22 5.54 31.71
CA LEU A 163 -18.00 6.52 32.50
C LEU A 163 -19.27 6.97 31.76
N HIS A 164 -19.16 7.11 30.43
CA HIS A 164 -20.26 7.52 29.56
C HIS A 164 -21.04 8.73 30.13
N PRO A 165 -20.35 9.86 30.38
CA PRO A 165 -20.80 10.88 31.33
C PRO A 165 -22.04 11.68 30.88
N PHE A 166 -22.37 11.70 29.60
CA PHE A 166 -23.51 12.48 29.06
C PHE A 166 -24.67 11.56 28.67
N ARG A 167 -25.88 12.13 28.53
CA ARG A 167 -27.07 11.36 28.09
C ARG A 167 -26.97 10.90 26.63
N GLU A 168 -26.41 11.75 25.76
CA GLU A 168 -26.15 11.47 24.35
C GLU A 168 -24.96 12.33 23.91
N GLY A 169 -24.25 11.96 22.83
CA GLY A 169 -23.15 12.74 22.29
C GLY A 169 -21.75 12.36 22.80
N ASN A 170 -21.65 11.38 23.71
CA ASN A 170 -20.39 10.92 24.32
C ASN A 170 -19.28 10.69 23.30
N GLY A 171 -19.51 9.89 22.26
CA GLY A 171 -18.47 9.56 21.28
C GLY A 171 -17.99 10.78 20.47
N ARG A 172 -18.86 11.76 20.19
CA ARG A 172 -18.48 12.99 19.46
C ARG A 172 -17.62 13.89 20.34
N THR A 173 -18.02 14.07 21.59
CA THR A 173 -17.28 14.86 22.59
C THR A 173 -15.92 14.21 22.91
N GLN A 174 -15.88 12.90 23.17
CA GLN A 174 -14.65 12.17 23.45
C GLN A 174 -13.65 12.28 22.31
N ARG A 175 -14.07 12.03 21.06
CA ARG A 175 -13.16 12.15 19.92
C ARG A 175 -12.59 13.56 19.77
N MET A 176 -13.39 14.60 20.02
CA MET A 176 -12.90 15.98 20.01
C MET A 176 -11.90 16.23 21.14
N PHE A 177 -12.23 15.80 22.36
CA PHE A 177 -11.37 15.92 23.53
C PHE A 177 -10.00 15.29 23.30
N PHE A 178 -9.97 14.03 22.86
CA PHE A 178 -8.72 13.32 22.60
C PHE A 178 -7.96 13.84 21.38
N SER A 179 -8.65 14.39 20.37
CA SER A 179 -7.97 15.06 19.25
C SER A 179 -7.24 16.31 19.72
N LYS A 180 -7.88 17.12 20.57
CA LYS A 180 -7.27 18.32 21.18
C LYS A 180 -6.16 17.97 22.18
N LEU A 181 -6.32 16.90 22.96
CA LEU A 181 -5.29 16.41 23.87
C LEU A 181 -4.05 15.96 23.10
N ALA A 182 -4.23 15.19 22.01
CA ALA A 182 -3.13 14.79 21.15
C ALA A 182 -2.40 16.00 20.54
N GLU A 183 -3.17 16.98 20.02
CA GLU A 183 -2.64 18.23 19.47
C GLU A 183 -1.77 18.97 20.50
N ALA A 184 -2.26 19.13 21.74
CA ALA A 184 -1.51 19.77 22.82
C ALA A 184 -0.28 18.95 23.26
N ALA A 185 -0.33 17.63 23.16
CA ALA A 185 0.78 16.72 23.47
C ALA A 185 1.85 16.63 22.36
N GLY A 186 1.67 17.32 21.22
CA GLY A 186 2.59 17.26 20.09
C GLY A 186 2.41 16.03 19.19
N HIS A 187 1.29 15.31 19.35
CA HIS A 187 0.92 14.18 18.51
C HIS A 187 -0.26 14.54 17.60
N GLN A 188 -0.49 13.73 16.56
CA GLN A 188 -1.65 13.88 15.69
C GLN A 188 -2.43 12.58 15.71
N ILE A 189 -3.74 12.64 15.95
CA ILE A 189 -4.66 11.51 15.77
C ILE A 189 -5.76 11.89 14.79
N ASP A 190 -6.18 10.96 13.94
CA ASP A 190 -7.26 11.19 12.96
C ASP A 190 -8.32 10.09 13.04
N PHE A 191 -9.38 10.34 13.80
CA PHE A 191 -10.50 9.41 13.89
C PHE A 191 -11.26 9.21 12.57
N SER A 192 -11.05 10.04 11.54
CA SER A 192 -11.72 9.86 10.25
C SER A 192 -11.28 8.58 9.51
N VAL A 193 -10.13 8.01 9.90
CA VAL A 193 -9.67 6.72 9.36
C VAL A 193 -10.17 5.51 10.14
N VAL A 194 -11.02 5.72 11.16
CA VAL A 194 -11.65 4.64 11.93
C VAL A 194 -13.09 4.45 11.47
N THR A 195 -13.40 3.24 11.03
CA THR A 195 -14.77 2.87 10.67
C THR A 195 -15.66 2.69 11.90
N GLN A 196 -16.96 2.85 11.70
CA GLN A 196 -17.98 2.64 12.74
C GLN A 196 -17.86 1.26 13.38
N ARG A 197 -17.70 0.22 12.55
CA ARG A 197 -17.52 -1.17 13.01
C ARG A 197 -16.27 -1.34 13.85
N ARG A 198 -15.12 -0.81 13.43
CA ARG A 198 -13.87 -0.88 14.20
C ARG A 198 -14.01 -0.19 15.54
N MET A 199 -14.54 1.04 15.57
CA MET A 199 -14.75 1.78 16.82
C MET A 199 -15.65 1.00 17.79
N THR A 200 -16.71 0.38 17.27
CA THR A 200 -17.62 -0.43 18.09
C THR A 200 -16.93 -1.68 18.62
N ASP A 201 -16.20 -2.41 17.77
CA ASP A 201 -15.48 -3.63 18.12
C ASP A 201 -14.44 -3.39 19.23
N VAL A 202 -13.59 -2.37 19.08
CA VAL A 202 -12.54 -2.09 20.08
C VAL A 202 -13.12 -1.69 21.44
N CYS A 203 -14.20 -0.90 21.46
CA CYS A 203 -14.88 -0.52 22.69
C CYS A 203 -15.55 -1.72 23.37
N VAL A 204 -16.20 -2.60 22.59
CA VAL A 204 -16.83 -3.81 23.14
C VAL A 204 -15.80 -4.78 23.70
N LYS A 205 -14.69 -5.03 22.99
CA LYS A 205 -13.61 -5.91 23.47
C LYS A 205 -12.95 -5.37 24.75
N ALA A 206 -12.72 -4.06 24.81
CA ALA A 206 -12.18 -3.43 26.01
C ALA A 206 -13.12 -3.57 27.21
N MET A 207 -14.43 -3.35 27.01
CA MET A 207 -15.43 -3.40 28.09
C MET A 207 -15.77 -4.83 28.54
N ARG A 208 -15.97 -5.75 27.60
CA ARG A 208 -16.44 -7.12 27.90
C ARG A 208 -15.29 -8.06 28.26
N ASP A 209 -14.18 -7.96 27.52
CA ASP A 209 -13.08 -8.92 27.62
C ASP A 209 -11.89 -8.36 28.41
N GLY A 210 -11.95 -7.10 28.85
CA GLY A 210 -10.82 -6.37 29.45
C GLY A 210 -9.65 -6.16 28.49
N ASN A 211 -9.84 -6.46 27.20
CA ASN A 211 -8.77 -6.49 26.22
C ASN A 211 -8.59 -5.13 25.53
N LEU A 212 -7.56 -4.39 25.96
CA LEU A 212 -7.23 -3.08 25.40
C LEU A 212 -6.40 -3.14 24.11
N GLU A 213 -5.85 -4.29 23.73
CA GLU A 213 -4.96 -4.40 22.57
C GLU A 213 -5.58 -3.99 21.23
N PRO A 214 -6.85 -4.30 20.92
CA PRO A 214 -7.53 -3.78 19.74
C PRO A 214 -7.63 -2.24 19.73
N MET A 215 -7.87 -1.64 20.89
CA MET A 215 -7.98 -0.19 21.06
C MET A 215 -6.60 0.48 20.95
N ARG A 216 -5.58 -0.10 21.58
CA ARG A 216 -4.18 0.34 21.46
C ARG A 216 -3.74 0.32 20.00
N HIS A 217 -4.07 -0.74 19.27
CA HIS A 217 -3.79 -0.83 17.83
C HIS A 217 -4.57 0.21 16.99
N MET A 218 -5.80 0.55 17.39
CA MET A 218 -6.53 1.66 16.75
C MET A 218 -5.80 2.99 16.97
N PHE A 219 -5.31 3.26 18.18
CA PHE A 219 -4.54 4.47 18.46
C PHE A 219 -3.18 4.50 17.73
N GLU A 220 -2.51 3.35 17.59
CA GLU A 220 -1.32 3.21 16.74
C GLU A 220 -1.63 3.65 15.30
N ASP A 221 -2.67 3.07 14.68
CA ASP A 221 -3.03 3.35 13.29
C ASP A 221 -3.37 4.82 13.02
N ILE A 222 -4.10 5.46 13.94
CA ILE A 222 -4.52 6.86 13.74
C ILE A 222 -3.45 7.86 14.13
N SER A 223 -2.46 7.45 14.94
CA SER A 223 -1.36 8.32 15.39
C SER A 223 -0.14 8.25 14.50
N ASN A 224 0.16 7.07 13.95
CA ASN A 224 1.29 6.83 13.07
C ASN A 224 1.07 7.51 11.70
N PRO A 225 1.95 8.44 11.28
CA PRO A 225 1.76 9.19 10.04
C PRO A 225 1.63 8.32 8.78
N GLU A 226 2.41 7.24 8.68
CA GLU A 226 2.42 6.36 7.51
C GLU A 226 1.15 5.52 7.45
N LYS A 227 0.79 4.86 8.57
CA LYS A 227 -0.44 4.04 8.67
C LYS A 227 -1.68 4.90 8.45
N ARG A 228 -1.71 6.10 9.03
CA ARG A 228 -2.82 7.04 8.84
C ARG A 228 -2.98 7.44 7.38
N LEU A 229 -1.89 7.71 6.66
CA LEU A 229 -1.94 8.13 5.26
C LEU A 229 -2.57 7.04 4.37
N ILE A 230 -2.10 5.80 4.49
CA ILE A 230 -2.61 4.69 3.68
C ILE A 230 -4.08 4.37 3.97
N LEU A 231 -4.50 4.46 5.24
CA LEU A 231 -5.89 4.23 5.64
C LEU A 231 -6.79 5.36 5.11
N LYS A 232 -6.33 6.60 5.20
CA LYS A 232 -7.05 7.78 4.71
C LYS A 232 -7.27 7.72 3.21
N ASP A 233 -6.25 7.38 2.44
CA ASP A 233 -6.34 7.28 0.99
C ASP A 233 -7.29 6.15 0.56
N PHE A 234 -7.23 5.01 1.25
CA PHE A 234 -8.14 3.90 1.01
C PHE A 234 -9.60 4.28 1.30
N ILE A 235 -9.88 4.83 2.48
CA ILE A 235 -11.23 5.20 2.91
C ILE A 235 -11.81 6.30 2.02
N LYS A 236 -11.01 7.29 1.64
CA LYS A 236 -11.42 8.38 0.74
C LYS A 236 -11.80 7.83 -0.65
N ARG A 237 -11.06 6.86 -1.18
CA ARG A 237 -11.31 6.29 -2.51
C ARG A 237 -12.57 5.43 -2.55
N VAL A 238 -12.80 4.58 -1.55
CA VAL A 238 -13.97 3.67 -1.53
C VAL A 238 -15.23 4.41 -1.06
N GLY A 239 -15.08 5.32 -0.10
CA GLY A 239 -16.16 6.06 0.54
C GLY A 239 -16.54 5.47 1.89
N TYR A 240 -16.61 6.31 2.92
CA TYR A 240 -16.86 5.90 4.31
C TYR A 240 -18.16 5.12 4.49
N SER A 241 -19.24 5.50 3.79
CA SER A 241 -20.54 4.85 3.90
C SER A 241 -20.56 3.38 3.46
N LYS A 242 -19.67 2.99 2.54
CA LYS A 242 -19.54 1.59 2.09
C LYS A 242 -18.70 0.76 3.05
N LEU A 243 -17.82 1.41 3.82
CA LEU A 243 -16.87 0.78 4.72
C LEU A 243 -17.33 0.79 6.19
N SER A 244 -18.47 1.42 6.51
CA SER A 244 -18.92 1.57 7.90
C SER A 244 -19.01 0.25 8.66
N GLU A 245 -19.44 -0.81 7.97
CA GLU A 245 -19.61 -2.16 8.51
C GLU A 245 -18.34 -3.02 8.50
N TYR A 246 -17.23 -2.50 7.97
CA TYR A 246 -15.95 -3.22 7.89
C TYR A 246 -15.00 -2.76 8.99
N ILE A 247 -14.22 -3.68 9.56
CA ILE A 247 -13.06 -3.35 10.37
C ILE A 247 -11.89 -3.13 9.42
N ILE A 248 -11.46 -1.88 9.28
CA ILE A 248 -10.34 -1.50 8.43
C ILE A 248 -9.16 -1.11 9.32
N MET A 249 -8.01 -1.76 9.10
CA MET A 249 -6.81 -1.52 9.90
C MET A 249 -5.53 -1.70 9.10
N ALA A 250 -4.43 -1.08 9.57
CA ALA A 250 -3.11 -1.38 9.05
C ALA A 250 -2.62 -2.72 9.63
N PRO A 251 -1.64 -3.39 9.00
CA PRO A 251 -1.04 -4.58 9.59
C PRO A 251 -0.28 -4.24 10.88
N LYS A 252 -0.39 -5.13 11.86
CA LYS A 252 0.51 -5.16 13.02
C LYS A 252 1.86 -5.70 12.60
N GLU A 253 2.90 -5.13 13.19
CA GLU A 253 4.25 -5.63 13.06
C GLU A 253 4.36 -7.05 13.64
N ASP A 254 5.14 -7.89 12.96
CA ASP A 254 5.46 -9.28 13.29
C ASP A 254 4.25 -10.22 13.43
N VAL A 255 3.10 -9.83 12.88
CA VAL A 255 1.90 -10.67 12.78
C VAL A 255 1.75 -11.24 11.37
N VAL A 256 1.56 -12.56 11.29
CA VAL A 256 1.26 -13.25 10.02
C VAL A 256 -0.21 -13.06 9.67
N TYR A 257 -0.48 -12.57 8.47
CA TYR A 257 -1.81 -12.46 7.92
C TYR A 257 -1.95 -13.37 6.70
N THR A 258 -3.04 -14.14 6.66
CA THR A 258 -3.46 -14.90 5.48
C THR A 258 -4.86 -14.45 5.10
N GLY A 259 -5.05 -14.09 3.83
CA GLY A 259 -6.35 -13.62 3.35
C GLY A 259 -6.40 -13.46 1.84
N ARG A 260 -7.53 -12.99 1.34
CA ARG A 260 -7.74 -12.77 -0.10
C ARG A 260 -7.56 -11.32 -0.46
N CYS A 261 -6.84 -11.06 -1.56
CA CYS A 261 -6.67 -9.71 -2.08
C CYS A 261 -7.99 -9.19 -2.64
N LYS A 262 -8.53 -8.11 -2.06
CA LYS A 262 -9.81 -7.50 -2.45
C LYS A 262 -9.68 -6.22 -3.25
N ASP A 263 -8.55 -5.54 -3.13
CA ASP A 263 -8.36 -4.27 -3.81
C ASP A 263 -6.87 -3.94 -3.94
N PHE A 264 -6.56 -3.16 -4.98
CA PHE A 264 -5.24 -2.61 -5.22
C PHE A 264 -5.38 -1.11 -5.40
N SER A 265 -4.58 -0.35 -4.67
CA SER A 265 -4.35 1.06 -4.99
C SER A 265 -2.94 1.25 -5.54
N LEU A 266 -2.55 2.50 -5.75
CA LEU A 266 -1.19 2.85 -6.16
C LEU A 266 -0.15 2.43 -5.12
N ASP A 267 -0.45 2.64 -3.83
CA ASP A 267 0.49 2.46 -2.73
C ASP A 267 0.13 1.31 -1.77
N CYS A 268 -1.10 0.80 -1.82
CA CYS A 268 -1.54 -0.25 -0.91
C CYS A 268 -2.19 -1.45 -1.61
N VAL A 269 -2.18 -2.58 -0.90
CA VAL A 269 -2.94 -3.80 -1.19
C VAL A 269 -3.91 -4.00 -0.03
N VAL A 270 -5.15 -4.35 -0.35
CA VAL A 270 -6.19 -4.60 0.65
C VAL A 270 -6.49 -6.08 0.72
N ILE A 271 -6.34 -6.65 1.90
CA ILE A 271 -6.44 -8.09 2.12
C ILE A 271 -7.55 -8.34 3.12
N GLU A 272 -8.57 -9.07 2.70
CA GLU A 272 -9.64 -9.51 3.59
C GLU A 272 -9.22 -10.84 4.22
N ILE A 273 -9.00 -10.80 5.55
CA ILE A 273 -8.56 -11.97 6.32
C ILE A 273 -9.74 -12.83 6.77
N GLN A 274 -10.87 -12.17 7.06
CA GLN A 274 -12.14 -12.77 7.43
C GLN A 274 -13.25 -11.81 6.98
N GLN A 275 -14.47 -12.32 6.87
CA GLN A 275 -15.61 -11.52 6.39
C GLN A 275 -15.76 -10.23 7.21
N GLY A 276 -15.63 -9.09 6.53
CA GLY A 276 -15.76 -7.78 7.17
C GLY A 276 -14.51 -7.26 7.88
N ILE A 277 -13.35 -7.93 7.79
CA ILE A 277 -12.07 -7.46 8.35
C ILE A 277 -11.03 -7.34 7.23
N CYS A 278 -10.60 -6.11 6.96
CA CYS A 278 -9.63 -5.83 5.91
C CYS A 278 -8.37 -5.17 6.47
N ILE A 279 -7.23 -5.72 6.04
CA ILE A 279 -5.89 -5.18 6.30
C ILE A 279 -5.46 -4.34 5.10
N VAL A 280 -5.18 -3.06 5.33
CA VAL A 280 -4.64 -2.14 4.32
C VAL A 280 -3.12 -2.12 4.47
N CYS A 281 -2.43 -2.85 3.61
CA CYS A 281 -0.99 -3.02 3.67
C CYS A 281 -0.29 -2.13 2.63
N ASN A 282 0.75 -1.38 3.04
CA ASN A 282 1.62 -0.70 2.08
C ASN A 282 2.36 -1.74 1.24
N LYS A 283 2.38 -1.54 -0.09
CA LYS A 283 3.11 -2.40 -1.03
C LYS A 283 4.58 -2.58 -0.68
N ASP A 284 5.19 -1.59 -0.05
CA ASP A 284 6.62 -1.62 0.31
C ASP A 284 6.95 -2.67 1.38
N HIS A 285 5.95 -3.22 2.08
CA HIS A 285 6.12 -4.37 2.98
C HIS A 285 6.00 -5.73 2.27
N LEU A 286 5.59 -5.75 1.00
CA LEU A 286 5.49 -6.96 0.19
C LEU A 286 6.69 -7.05 -0.74
N THR A 287 7.11 -8.26 -1.06
CA THR A 287 8.23 -8.44 -1.97
C THR A 287 7.82 -8.11 -3.41
N PRO A 288 8.75 -7.64 -4.27
CA PRO A 288 8.44 -7.38 -5.67
C PRO A 288 7.85 -8.59 -6.41
N GLU A 289 8.24 -9.81 -6.04
CA GLU A 289 7.71 -11.06 -6.59
C GLU A 289 6.23 -11.22 -6.24
N GLN A 290 5.88 -11.07 -4.95
CA GLN A 290 4.49 -11.13 -4.50
C GLN A 290 3.64 -10.11 -5.24
N LEU A 291 4.10 -8.86 -5.35
CA LEU A 291 3.35 -7.81 -6.03
C LEU A 291 3.14 -8.05 -7.53
N ARG A 292 4.04 -8.77 -8.20
CA ARG A 292 3.92 -9.07 -9.64
C ARG A 292 2.96 -10.21 -9.93
N THR A 293 2.92 -11.22 -9.07
CA THR A 293 2.09 -12.40 -9.28
C THR A 293 0.68 -12.22 -8.74
N LEU A 294 0.50 -11.36 -7.73
CA LEU A 294 -0.77 -11.16 -7.04
C LEU A 294 -1.84 -10.57 -7.96
N LYS A 295 -2.99 -11.26 -8.04
CA LYS A 295 -4.20 -10.80 -8.72
C LYS A 295 -5.35 -10.66 -7.73
N LEU A 296 -6.45 -10.08 -8.23
CA LEU A 296 -7.66 -9.93 -7.43
C LEU A 296 -8.23 -11.31 -7.06
N ASN A 297 -8.61 -11.47 -5.79
CA ASN A 297 -9.07 -12.69 -5.15
C ASN A 297 -8.03 -13.81 -4.96
N ASP A 298 -6.77 -13.59 -5.35
CA ASP A 298 -5.70 -14.50 -4.98
C ASP A 298 -5.51 -14.49 -3.45
N GLU A 299 -5.14 -15.65 -2.92
CA GLU A 299 -4.74 -15.79 -1.51
C GLU A 299 -3.30 -15.30 -1.34
N LEU A 300 -3.06 -14.51 -0.29
CA LEU A 300 -1.76 -14.02 0.08
C LEU A 300 -1.52 -14.24 1.58
N THR A 301 -0.36 -14.81 1.88
CA THR A 301 0.21 -14.82 3.23
C THR A 301 1.38 -13.84 3.29
N PHE A 302 1.36 -12.95 4.27
CA PHE A 302 2.42 -11.96 4.46
C PHE A 302 2.59 -11.60 5.94
N THR A 303 3.76 -11.06 6.26
CA THR A 303 4.12 -10.55 7.58
C THR A 303 4.84 -9.23 7.38
N VAL A 304 4.47 -8.21 8.16
CA VAL A 304 5.20 -6.93 8.17
C VAL A 304 6.25 -7.00 9.28
N SER A 305 7.53 -6.89 8.96
CA SER A 305 8.58 -6.94 9.98
C SER A 305 8.70 -5.61 10.73
N SER A 306 8.85 -5.67 12.06
CA SER A 306 9.24 -4.53 12.90
C SER A 306 10.69 -4.06 12.69
N THR A 307 11.52 -4.87 12.03
CA THR A 307 12.94 -4.56 11.90
C THR A 307 13.17 -3.37 10.96
N LYS A 308 14.03 -2.43 11.38
CA LYS A 308 14.59 -1.30 10.60
C LYS A 308 15.15 -1.68 9.21
N ASN A 309 15.18 -2.96 8.86
CA ASN A 309 15.67 -3.48 7.60
C ASN A 309 14.89 -2.98 6.38
N LEU A 310 13.57 -2.78 6.46
CA LEU A 310 12.80 -2.23 5.32
C LEU A 310 13.06 -0.73 5.11
N GLU A 311 13.29 0.03 6.18
CA GLU A 311 13.73 1.43 6.13
C GLU A 311 15.14 1.56 5.54
N ASN A 312 15.99 0.54 5.73
CA ASN A 312 17.34 0.48 5.17
C ASN A 312 17.39 0.05 3.70
N ILE A 313 16.27 -0.30 3.05
CA ILE A 313 16.27 -0.72 1.63
C ILE A 313 15.78 0.42 0.74
N PHE A 314 16.70 0.95 -0.08
CA PHE A 314 16.41 1.97 -1.09
C PHE A 314 15.73 1.38 -2.33
N ILE A 315 16.27 0.32 -2.92
CA ILE A 315 15.67 -0.43 -4.04
C ILE A 315 15.65 -1.93 -3.70
N PRO A 316 14.47 -2.58 -3.63
CA PRO A 316 14.40 -3.99 -3.28
C PRO A 316 14.98 -4.89 -4.37
N GLY A 317 15.64 -5.97 -3.96
CA GLY A 317 15.98 -7.09 -4.83
C GLY A 317 14.75 -7.88 -5.25
N GLU A 318 14.83 -8.54 -6.40
CA GLU A 318 13.78 -9.38 -6.95
C GLU A 318 14.36 -10.64 -7.61
N LYS A 319 13.88 -11.80 -7.17
CA LYS A 319 14.09 -13.12 -7.75
C LYS A 319 13.14 -13.33 -8.93
N ILE A 320 13.70 -13.39 -10.12
CA ILE A 320 12.94 -13.66 -11.35
C ILE A 320 12.89 -15.16 -11.59
N ALA A 321 11.68 -15.71 -11.70
CA ALA A 321 11.46 -17.12 -12.04
C ALA A 321 12.14 -17.49 -13.38
N PRO A 322 12.72 -18.70 -13.52
CA PRO A 322 13.33 -19.14 -14.77
C PRO A 322 12.39 -19.04 -15.96
N LEU A 323 12.93 -18.79 -17.15
CA LEU A 323 12.15 -18.82 -18.38
C LEU A 323 11.58 -20.21 -18.62
N THR A 324 10.31 -20.28 -19.02
CA THR A 324 9.75 -21.52 -19.56
C THR A 324 10.22 -21.75 -20.99
N GLU A 325 10.17 -23.00 -21.46
CA GLU A 325 10.50 -23.30 -22.87
C GLU A 325 9.61 -22.49 -23.84
N ASP A 326 8.33 -22.30 -23.52
CA ASP A 326 7.41 -21.50 -24.34
C ASP A 326 7.85 -20.04 -24.44
N GLU A 327 8.36 -19.45 -23.37
CA GLU A 327 8.89 -18.07 -23.38
C GLU A 327 10.18 -17.97 -24.20
N ILE A 328 11.05 -18.98 -24.14
CA ILE A 328 12.27 -19.06 -24.94
C ILE A 328 11.89 -19.13 -26.43
N VAL A 329 11.00 -20.05 -26.80
CA VAL A 329 10.54 -20.23 -28.18
C VAL A 329 9.83 -18.97 -28.69
N LYS A 330 8.98 -18.34 -27.88
CA LYS A 330 8.28 -17.10 -28.24
C LYS A 330 9.23 -15.95 -28.55
N ASN A 331 10.34 -15.82 -27.83
CA ASN A 331 11.36 -14.81 -28.11
C ASN A 331 12.24 -15.20 -29.30
N LEU A 332 12.53 -16.50 -29.45
CA LEU A 332 13.33 -17.06 -30.52
C LEU A 332 12.71 -16.82 -31.90
N VAL A 333 11.41 -17.10 -32.07
CA VAL A 333 10.70 -16.95 -33.36
C VAL A 333 10.60 -15.47 -33.79
N LYS A 334 10.76 -14.53 -32.85
CA LYS A 334 10.80 -13.09 -33.14
C LYS A 334 12.18 -12.61 -33.59
N HIS A 335 13.21 -13.44 -33.47
CA HIS A 335 14.58 -13.04 -33.80
C HIS A 335 14.76 -12.96 -35.32
N ILE A 336 15.29 -11.83 -35.80
CA ILE A 336 15.43 -11.51 -37.23
C ILE A 336 16.18 -12.62 -37.98
N SER A 337 17.30 -13.11 -37.41
CA SER A 337 18.10 -14.17 -38.04
C SER A 337 17.34 -15.50 -38.18
N VAL A 338 16.48 -15.83 -37.21
CA VAL A 338 15.66 -17.05 -37.24
C VAL A 338 14.59 -16.92 -38.31
N GLN A 339 13.94 -15.76 -38.42
CA GLN A 339 12.94 -15.46 -39.44
C GLN A 339 13.52 -15.53 -40.86
N LYS A 340 14.65 -14.87 -41.10
CA LYS A 340 15.32 -14.90 -42.40
C LYS A 340 15.73 -16.32 -42.80
N GLN A 341 16.20 -17.12 -41.86
CA GLN A 341 16.60 -18.49 -42.16
C GLN A 341 15.38 -19.40 -42.39
N LYS A 342 14.28 -19.18 -41.67
CA LYS A 342 13.01 -19.84 -41.92
C LYS A 342 12.51 -19.58 -43.35
N GLU A 343 12.55 -18.34 -43.83
CA GLU A 343 12.16 -17.99 -45.19
C GLU A 343 12.99 -18.75 -46.25
N LYS A 344 14.30 -18.92 -46.02
CA LYS A 344 15.15 -19.72 -46.90
C LYS A 344 14.73 -21.20 -46.92
N ILE A 345 14.40 -21.77 -45.76
CA ILE A 345 13.90 -23.14 -45.67
C ILE A 345 12.58 -23.28 -46.43
N GLU A 346 11.65 -22.34 -46.25
CA GLU A 346 10.36 -22.33 -46.95
C GLU A 346 10.55 -22.23 -48.47
N HIS A 347 11.49 -21.40 -48.93
CA HIS A 347 11.85 -21.29 -50.35
C HIS A 347 12.37 -22.61 -50.93
N TYR A 348 13.37 -23.23 -50.28
CA TYR A 348 13.93 -24.50 -50.77
C TYR A 348 12.97 -25.68 -50.58
N SER A 349 12.11 -25.64 -49.57
CA SER A 349 11.07 -26.65 -49.34
C SER A 349 10.02 -26.62 -50.44
N LYS A 350 9.64 -25.43 -50.93
CA LYS A 350 8.79 -25.31 -52.13
C LYS A 350 9.45 -25.95 -53.36
N LEU A 351 10.76 -25.80 -53.53
CA LEU A 351 11.48 -26.38 -54.67
C LEU A 351 11.67 -27.91 -54.57
N VAL A 352 11.74 -28.49 -53.36
CA VAL A 352 12.02 -29.92 -53.15
C VAL A 352 10.75 -30.75 -52.90
N TYR A 353 9.80 -30.21 -52.13
CA TYR A 353 8.58 -30.89 -51.71
C TYR A 353 7.30 -30.37 -52.41
N ASN A 354 7.42 -29.32 -53.22
CA ASN A 354 6.28 -28.56 -53.77
C ASN A 354 5.33 -27.99 -52.70
N ASP A 355 5.81 -27.88 -51.46
CA ASP A 355 5.11 -27.28 -50.33
C ASP A 355 6.11 -26.50 -49.48
N SER A 356 5.92 -25.19 -49.37
CA SER A 356 6.78 -24.32 -48.55
C SER A 356 6.67 -24.63 -47.05
N LYS A 357 5.58 -25.26 -46.60
CA LYS A 357 5.32 -25.56 -45.19
C LYS A 357 5.71 -26.99 -44.79
N ALA A 358 6.26 -27.78 -45.71
CA ALA A 358 6.59 -29.19 -45.50
C ALA A 358 7.45 -29.43 -44.25
N LEU A 359 8.34 -28.49 -43.90
CA LEU A 359 9.25 -28.60 -42.76
C LEU A 359 8.83 -27.77 -41.52
N ASN A 360 7.62 -27.22 -41.47
CA ASN A 360 7.20 -26.39 -40.33
C ASN A 360 7.23 -27.14 -38.99
N LYS A 361 6.69 -28.37 -38.95
CA LYS A 361 6.75 -29.23 -37.75
C LYS A 361 8.19 -29.58 -37.37
N ALA A 362 9.07 -29.74 -38.36
CA ALA A 362 10.48 -29.98 -38.12
C ALA A 362 11.15 -28.75 -37.49
N MET A 363 10.85 -27.55 -37.98
CA MET A 363 11.35 -26.30 -37.41
C MET A 363 10.83 -26.06 -35.98
N GLU A 364 9.56 -26.39 -35.69
CA GLU A 364 9.00 -26.35 -34.33
C GLU A 364 9.76 -27.31 -33.38
N LEU A 365 10.09 -28.52 -33.85
CA LEU A 365 10.89 -29.46 -33.07
C LEU A 365 12.34 -28.98 -32.90
N ILE A 366 12.94 -28.35 -33.91
CA ILE A 366 14.29 -27.76 -33.80
C ILE A 366 14.29 -26.59 -32.81
N ASN A 367 13.24 -25.77 -32.76
CA ASN A 367 13.13 -24.66 -31.83
C ASN A 367 13.17 -25.10 -30.35
N THR A 368 12.57 -26.27 -30.06
CA THR A 368 12.56 -26.87 -28.71
C THR A 368 13.78 -27.74 -28.45
N LYS A 369 14.19 -28.55 -29.45
CA LYS A 369 15.33 -29.47 -29.39
C LYS A 369 16.26 -29.24 -30.59
N PRO A 370 17.21 -28.30 -30.49
CA PRO A 370 18.05 -27.91 -31.63
C PRO A 370 18.80 -29.07 -32.28
N ASN A 371 19.19 -30.09 -31.50
CA ASN A 371 19.92 -31.26 -32.01
C ASN A 371 19.06 -32.22 -32.87
N SER A 372 17.73 -32.04 -32.91
CA SER A 372 16.82 -32.87 -33.72
C SER A 372 17.00 -32.67 -35.24
N TYR A 373 17.66 -31.57 -35.66
CA TYR A 373 17.90 -31.24 -37.06
C TYR A 373 18.59 -32.36 -37.86
N LYS A 374 19.47 -33.13 -37.21
CA LYS A 374 20.23 -34.23 -37.83
C LYS A 374 19.31 -35.26 -38.47
N ALA A 375 18.19 -35.59 -37.81
CA ALA A 375 17.23 -36.54 -38.35
C ALA A 375 16.56 -36.01 -39.64
N PHE A 376 16.28 -34.71 -39.68
CA PHE A 376 15.67 -34.06 -40.85
C PHE A 376 16.66 -33.90 -42.01
N VAL A 377 17.92 -33.56 -41.72
CA VAL A 377 18.99 -33.55 -42.72
C VAL A 377 19.16 -34.95 -43.33
N THR A 378 19.19 -36.01 -42.50
CA THR A 378 19.24 -37.39 -42.99
C THR A 378 18.02 -37.75 -43.83
N GLN A 379 16.81 -37.31 -43.48
CA GLN A 379 15.62 -37.54 -44.30
C GLN A 379 15.70 -36.84 -45.67
N ILE A 380 16.20 -35.60 -45.72
CA ILE A 380 16.39 -34.87 -46.98
C ILE A 380 17.43 -35.59 -47.86
N THR A 381 18.53 -36.05 -47.25
CA THR A 381 19.60 -36.80 -47.94
C THR A 381 19.14 -38.18 -48.41
N ASN A 382 18.35 -38.90 -47.61
CA ASN A 382 17.78 -40.19 -47.99
C ASN A 382 16.76 -40.05 -49.12
N ARG A 383 15.97 -38.97 -49.14
CA ARG A 383 15.07 -38.67 -50.25
C ARG A 383 15.85 -38.39 -51.54
N LYS A 384 16.99 -37.71 -51.44
CA LYS A 384 17.94 -37.53 -52.54
C LYS A 384 18.45 -38.89 -53.07
N SER A 385 18.83 -39.84 -52.21
CA SER A 385 19.33 -41.16 -52.64
C SER A 385 18.24 -42.10 -53.19
N GLN A 386 17.01 -42.05 -52.67
CA GLN A 386 15.88 -42.84 -53.20
C GLN A 386 15.52 -42.45 -54.64
N ILE A 387 15.57 -41.17 -54.96
CA ILE A 387 15.32 -40.65 -56.31
C ILE A 387 16.51 -40.96 -57.25
N GLU A 388 17.75 -41.03 -56.72
CA GLU A 388 18.93 -41.51 -57.46
C GLU A 388 18.77 -42.98 -57.92
N ASN A 389 18.24 -43.86 -57.07
CA ASN A 389 18.02 -45.28 -57.41
C ASN A 389 16.92 -45.51 -58.45
N HIS A 390 15.93 -44.61 -58.55
CA HIS A 390 14.87 -44.67 -59.57
C HIS A 390 15.33 -44.19 -60.97
N LYS A 391 16.57 -43.69 -61.09
CA LYS A 391 17.12 -43.12 -62.32
C LYS A 391 17.67 -44.17 -63.30
N SER A 392 17.82 -45.43 -62.91
CA SER A 392 18.39 -46.47 -63.79
C SER A 392 17.55 -46.81 -65.03
N LYS A 393 16.38 -46.19 -65.23
CA LYS A 393 15.42 -46.55 -66.30
C LYS A 393 15.04 -45.46 -67.31
N ILE A 394 15.54 -44.21 -67.26
CA ILE A 394 15.05 -43.15 -68.19
C ILE A 394 16.17 -42.21 -68.69
N THR A 395 16.40 -42.21 -70.00
CA THR A 395 17.40 -41.40 -70.73
C THR A 395 16.75 -40.22 -71.46
N ASN A 396 16.89 -39.00 -70.91
CA ASN A 396 16.69 -37.75 -71.67
C ASN A 396 17.50 -36.58 -71.05
N TYR A 397 18.13 -35.74 -71.87
CA TYR A 397 19.06 -34.67 -71.46
C TYR A 397 18.40 -33.58 -70.59
N ILE A 398 17.18 -33.15 -70.93
CA ILE A 398 16.42 -32.13 -70.18
C ILE A 398 16.07 -32.62 -68.77
N LYS A 399 15.72 -33.90 -68.61
CA LYS A 399 15.48 -34.52 -67.30
C LYS A 399 16.76 -34.54 -66.45
N ASN A 400 17.92 -34.67 -67.09
CA ASN A 400 19.22 -34.69 -66.39
C ASN A 400 19.60 -33.32 -65.81
N LEU A 401 19.30 -32.23 -66.52
CA LEU A 401 19.48 -30.85 -66.03
C LEU A 401 18.52 -30.51 -64.89
N MET A 402 17.23 -30.84 -65.02
CA MET A 402 16.26 -30.66 -63.93
C MET A 402 16.61 -31.49 -62.69
N PHE A 403 17.13 -32.70 -62.87
CA PHE A 403 17.62 -33.54 -61.79
C PHE A 403 18.86 -32.96 -61.08
N LYS A 404 19.81 -32.40 -61.84
CA LYS A 404 20.98 -31.71 -61.27
C LYS A 404 20.56 -30.49 -60.44
N SER A 405 19.58 -29.72 -60.93
CA SER A 405 18.97 -28.60 -60.20
C SER A 405 18.27 -29.06 -58.92
N PHE A 406 17.46 -30.13 -58.98
CA PHE A 406 16.80 -30.72 -57.83
C PHE A 406 17.78 -31.20 -56.75
N LYS A 407 18.86 -31.90 -57.16
CA LYS A 407 19.94 -32.35 -56.25
C LYS A 407 20.61 -31.18 -55.54
N GLY A 408 20.94 -30.13 -56.29
CA GLY A 408 21.49 -28.90 -55.72
C GLY A 408 20.53 -28.22 -54.74
N ASN A 409 19.21 -28.30 -54.98
CA ASN A 409 18.21 -27.75 -54.07
C ASN A 409 18.04 -28.60 -52.80
N CYS A 410 18.17 -29.93 -52.85
CA CYS A 410 18.22 -30.78 -51.66
C CYS A 410 19.43 -30.47 -50.76
N ASP A 411 20.61 -30.29 -51.35
CA ASP A 411 21.82 -29.94 -50.60
C ASP A 411 21.70 -28.54 -49.97
N LYS A 412 21.17 -27.57 -50.73
CA LYS A 412 20.85 -26.24 -50.21
C LYS A 412 19.81 -26.28 -49.08
N LEU A 413 18.80 -27.15 -49.18
CA LEU A 413 17.78 -27.31 -48.14
C LEU A 413 18.36 -27.95 -46.88
N ALA A 414 19.16 -29.00 -47.02
CA ALA A 414 19.84 -29.65 -45.91
C ALA A 414 20.76 -28.67 -45.16
N ASN A 415 21.58 -27.91 -45.90
CA ASN A 415 22.43 -26.87 -45.33
C ASN A 415 21.59 -25.77 -44.67
N ALA A 416 20.47 -25.35 -45.28
CA ALA A 416 19.60 -24.33 -44.69
C ALA A 416 18.96 -24.79 -43.37
N VAL A 417 18.62 -26.07 -43.23
CA VAL A 417 18.10 -26.68 -41.99
C VAL A 417 19.20 -26.80 -40.92
N GLU A 418 20.42 -27.15 -41.31
CA GLU A 418 21.57 -27.16 -40.40
C GLU A 418 21.92 -25.75 -39.89
N ASP A 419 22.03 -24.78 -40.80
CA ASP A 419 22.24 -23.37 -40.47
C ASP A 419 21.14 -22.85 -39.54
N TYR A 420 19.88 -23.22 -39.79
CA TYR A 420 18.76 -22.87 -38.92
C TYR A 420 18.96 -23.43 -37.51
N ALA A 421 19.36 -24.69 -37.37
CA ALA A 421 19.62 -25.27 -36.07
C ALA A 421 20.77 -24.58 -35.32
N GLN A 422 21.85 -24.19 -36.03
CA GLN A 422 22.95 -23.43 -35.43
C GLN A 422 22.53 -22.03 -35.00
N ILE A 423 21.77 -21.31 -35.85
CA ILE A 423 21.21 -20.00 -35.51
C ILE A 423 20.28 -20.11 -34.30
N VAL A 424 19.38 -21.11 -34.28
CA VAL A 424 18.48 -21.37 -33.16
C VAL A 424 19.28 -21.63 -31.89
N LYS A 425 20.33 -22.47 -31.93
CA LYS A 425 21.20 -22.73 -30.79
C LYS A 425 21.89 -21.46 -30.28
N GLY A 426 22.46 -20.65 -31.18
CA GLY A 426 23.09 -19.37 -30.85
C GLY A 426 22.11 -18.38 -30.21
N VAL A 427 20.94 -18.18 -30.82
CA VAL A 427 19.90 -17.28 -30.32
C VAL A 427 19.35 -17.76 -28.97
N ARG A 428 19.17 -19.08 -28.75
CA ARG A 428 18.81 -19.62 -27.43
C ARG A 428 19.85 -19.25 -26.37
N CYS A 429 21.14 -19.44 -26.67
CA CYS A 429 22.22 -19.05 -25.77
C CYS A 429 22.19 -17.55 -25.45
N GLU A 430 21.95 -16.69 -26.45
CA GLU A 430 21.83 -15.24 -26.23
C GLU A 430 20.62 -14.87 -25.35
N ILE A 431 19.46 -15.48 -25.58
CA ILE A 431 18.25 -15.27 -24.79
C ILE A 431 18.52 -15.64 -23.33
N LEU A 432 19.12 -16.81 -23.09
CA LEU A 432 19.46 -17.30 -21.75
C LEU A 432 20.51 -16.41 -21.08
N LYS A 433 21.54 -15.96 -21.80
CA LYS A 433 22.56 -15.05 -21.26
C LYS A 433 21.95 -13.71 -20.84
N LYS A 434 21.18 -13.07 -21.72
CA LYS A 434 20.48 -11.81 -21.43
C LYS A 434 19.51 -11.96 -20.25
N PHE A 435 18.86 -13.12 -20.15
CA PHE A 435 17.98 -13.43 -19.03
C PHE A 435 18.75 -13.59 -17.71
N GLN A 436 19.89 -14.29 -17.70
CA GLN A 436 20.74 -14.42 -16.53
C GLN A 436 21.30 -13.07 -16.06
N GLU A 437 21.74 -12.21 -16.98
CA GLU A 437 22.18 -10.84 -16.68
C GLU A 437 21.05 -10.01 -16.06
N LYS A 438 19.84 -10.09 -16.64
CA LYS A 438 18.64 -9.46 -16.08
C LYS A 438 18.34 -9.97 -14.67
N ARG A 439 18.47 -11.28 -14.44
CA ARG A 439 18.20 -11.91 -13.15
C ARG A 439 19.21 -11.47 -12.09
N LYS A 440 20.52 -11.55 -12.37
CA LYS A 440 21.58 -11.03 -11.49
C LYS A 440 21.38 -9.55 -11.15
N ARG A 441 20.99 -8.76 -12.14
CA ARG A 441 20.71 -7.33 -11.95
C ARG A 441 19.52 -7.09 -11.02
N CYS A 442 18.42 -7.82 -11.21
CA CYS A 442 17.21 -7.62 -10.41
C CYS A 442 17.35 -8.18 -8.99
N GLU A 443 18.09 -9.28 -8.79
CA GLU A 443 18.35 -9.89 -7.48
C GLU A 443 19.13 -8.96 -6.54
N HIS A 444 19.86 -7.98 -7.06
CA HIS A 444 20.64 -7.04 -6.26
C HIS A 444 19.76 -6.04 -5.52
N THR A 445 19.84 -6.03 -4.19
CA THR A 445 19.23 -5.01 -3.33
C THR A 445 20.16 -3.80 -3.22
N VAL A 446 19.60 -2.59 -3.30
CA VAL A 446 20.32 -1.35 -3.00
C VAL A 446 19.85 -0.87 -1.65
N GLU A 447 20.76 -0.85 -0.66
CA GLU A 447 20.51 -0.33 0.69
C GLU A 447 20.43 1.21 0.67
N MET A 448 20.02 1.82 1.77
CA MET A 448 20.07 3.27 1.95
C MET A 448 21.53 3.77 1.90
N PRO A 449 21.76 4.99 1.39
CA PRO A 449 23.10 5.57 1.40
C PRO A 449 23.54 5.86 2.85
N SER A 450 24.85 6.06 3.08
CA SER A 450 25.38 6.35 4.42
C SER A 450 24.72 7.59 5.04
N HIS A 451 24.73 7.67 6.38
CA HIS A 451 24.19 8.84 7.10
C HIS A 451 24.80 10.17 6.62
N GLU A 452 26.07 10.18 6.25
CA GLU A 452 26.75 11.34 5.67
C GLU A 452 26.11 11.80 4.36
N ILE A 453 25.83 10.87 3.44
CA ILE A 453 25.14 11.17 2.18
C ILE A 453 23.70 11.62 2.47
N GLN A 454 22.99 10.95 3.38
CA GLN A 454 21.62 11.33 3.75
C GLN A 454 21.55 12.75 4.31
N ASN A 455 22.48 13.13 5.18
CA ASN A 455 22.59 14.48 5.73
C ASN A 455 22.83 15.52 4.64
N ILE A 456 23.66 15.21 3.64
CA ILE A 456 23.91 16.13 2.52
C ILE A 456 22.68 16.25 1.61
N LEU A 457 21.93 15.17 1.41
CA LEU A 457 20.70 15.19 0.61
C LEU A 457 19.53 15.91 1.29
N SER A 458 19.56 16.06 2.61
CA SER A 458 18.56 16.78 3.40
C SER A 458 18.85 18.28 3.50
N LEU A 459 20.06 18.73 3.18
CA LEU A 459 20.40 20.16 3.19
C LEU A 459 19.62 20.95 2.11
N PRO A 460 19.21 22.19 2.43
CA PRO A 460 18.71 23.13 1.42
C PRO A 460 19.79 23.40 0.36
N GLU A 461 19.36 23.64 -0.89
CA GLU A 461 20.30 23.88 -2.00
C GLU A 461 21.25 25.05 -1.75
N SER A 462 20.80 26.08 -1.03
CA SER A 462 21.59 27.26 -0.66
C SER A 462 22.73 26.97 0.31
N MET A 463 22.63 25.91 1.11
CA MET A 463 23.68 25.49 2.02
C MET A 463 24.58 24.43 1.40
N LEU A 464 24.05 23.63 0.48
CA LEU A 464 24.75 22.52 -0.15
C LEU A 464 26.10 22.94 -0.76
N GLU A 465 26.13 24.04 -1.52
CA GLU A 465 27.37 24.52 -2.16
C GLU A 465 28.43 24.92 -1.13
N LYS A 466 28.04 25.71 -0.13
CA LYS A 466 28.95 26.13 0.95
C LYS A 466 29.50 24.96 1.74
N THR A 467 28.65 23.96 2.04
CA THR A 467 29.05 22.75 2.76
C THR A 467 29.99 21.86 1.95
N LEU A 468 29.79 21.75 0.63
CA LEU A 468 30.68 21.00 -0.25
C LEU A 468 32.02 21.74 -0.47
N GLU A 469 32.01 23.08 -0.52
CA GLU A 469 33.21 23.91 -0.66
C GLU A 469 34.04 23.97 0.64
N SER A 470 33.39 24.00 1.81
CA SER A 470 34.03 24.03 3.14
C SER A 470 34.77 22.73 3.51
N GLY A 471 34.80 21.75 2.61
CA GLY A 471 35.62 20.55 2.78
C GLY A 471 35.00 19.50 3.68
N VAL A 472 33.65 19.43 3.78
CA VAL A 472 33.01 18.24 4.36
C VAL A 472 33.55 17.01 3.61
N SER A 473 34.15 16.12 4.37
CA SER A 473 34.74 14.85 3.94
C SER A 473 33.64 13.88 3.47
N LEU A 474 32.84 14.27 2.48
CA LEU A 474 32.11 13.26 1.72
C LEU A 474 33.17 12.43 1.01
N LYS A 475 33.33 11.17 1.42
CA LYS A 475 34.18 10.24 0.68
C LYS A 475 33.56 10.11 -0.71
N HIS A 476 34.13 10.76 -1.72
CA HIS A 476 33.68 10.64 -3.11
C HIS A 476 33.49 9.17 -3.53
N GLN A 477 34.30 8.28 -2.94
CA GLN A 477 34.21 6.85 -3.11
C GLN A 477 32.86 6.26 -2.63
N ASP A 478 32.29 6.74 -1.54
CA ASP A 478 31.02 6.23 -1.00
C ASP A 478 29.85 6.63 -1.90
N LEU A 479 29.84 7.89 -2.37
CA LEU A 479 28.86 8.37 -3.36
C LEU A 479 28.99 7.59 -4.68
N TYR A 480 30.23 7.41 -5.16
CA TYR A 480 30.50 6.65 -6.37
C TYR A 480 30.05 5.19 -6.25
N ASN A 481 30.41 4.51 -5.16
CA ASN A 481 30.01 3.14 -4.88
C ASN A 481 28.48 3.01 -4.81
N PHE A 482 27.80 3.98 -4.19
CA PHE A 482 26.35 4.01 -4.12
C PHE A 482 25.71 4.18 -5.50
N MET A 483 26.19 5.15 -6.29
CA MET A 483 25.73 5.37 -7.66
C MET A 483 26.02 4.16 -8.57
N ALA A 484 27.14 3.47 -8.38
CA ALA A 484 27.46 2.25 -9.11
C ALA A 484 26.45 1.13 -8.84
N LYS A 485 26.03 0.94 -7.58
CA LYS A 485 24.96 -0.02 -7.21
C LYS A 485 23.64 0.32 -7.92
N ILE A 486 23.26 1.60 -7.96
CA ILE A 486 22.03 2.06 -8.65
C ILE A 486 22.13 1.84 -10.16
N ASN A 487 23.25 2.22 -10.77
CA ASN A 487 23.51 2.07 -12.21
C ASN A 487 23.47 0.59 -12.62
N PHE A 488 24.02 -0.29 -11.79
CA PHE A 488 23.91 -1.73 -12.00
C PHE A 488 22.45 -2.18 -11.94
N ARG A 489 21.69 -1.76 -10.91
CA ARG A 489 20.33 -2.24 -10.63
C ARG A 489 19.28 -1.82 -11.67
N LEU A 490 19.35 -0.58 -12.15
CA LEU A 490 18.32 0.00 -13.03
C LEU A 490 18.55 -0.34 -14.51
N SER A 491 17.49 -0.76 -15.20
CA SER A 491 17.52 -0.97 -16.66
C SER A 491 17.50 0.36 -17.44
N PRO A 492 17.93 0.38 -18.72
CA PRO A 492 17.85 1.59 -19.55
C PRO A 492 16.43 2.18 -19.65
N ARG A 493 15.38 1.34 -19.66
CA ARG A 493 13.99 1.81 -19.67
C ARG A 493 13.56 2.45 -18.34
N GLN A 494 14.10 1.97 -17.21
CA GLN A 494 13.84 2.56 -15.91
C GLN A 494 14.58 3.89 -15.75
N TRP A 495 15.80 3.99 -16.29
CA TRP A 495 16.51 5.26 -16.42
C TRP A 495 15.73 6.26 -17.26
N LYS A 496 15.20 5.82 -18.41
CA LYS A 496 14.33 6.67 -19.24
C LYS A 496 13.10 7.15 -18.46
N ALA A 497 12.37 6.25 -17.80
CA ALA A 497 11.21 6.62 -16.99
C ALA A 497 11.53 7.61 -15.86
N LEU A 498 12.71 7.49 -15.23
CA LEU A 498 13.19 8.42 -14.21
C LEU A 498 13.37 9.85 -14.76
N TYR A 499 13.90 9.99 -15.99
CA TYR A 499 14.07 11.28 -16.64
C TYR A 499 12.76 11.85 -17.16
N ASP A 500 11.92 11.01 -17.76
CA ASP A 500 10.61 11.38 -18.30
C ASP A 500 9.60 11.72 -17.18
N GLY A 501 9.90 11.36 -15.93
CA GLY A 501 9.02 11.59 -14.77
C GLY A 501 7.89 10.57 -14.62
N ASP A 502 7.93 9.47 -15.38
CA ASP A 502 6.94 8.38 -15.31
C ASP A 502 7.15 7.52 -14.06
N CYS A 503 6.64 8.04 -12.94
CA CYS A 503 6.74 7.41 -11.63
C CYS A 503 5.93 6.11 -11.55
N GLU A 504 4.81 6.02 -12.28
CA GLU A 504 3.92 4.87 -12.26
C GLU A 504 4.59 3.65 -12.89
N TYR A 505 5.16 3.83 -14.09
CA TYR A 505 5.95 2.80 -14.75
C TYR A 505 7.18 2.43 -13.90
N PHE A 506 7.88 3.43 -13.36
CA PHE A 506 9.08 3.20 -12.57
C PHE A 506 8.80 2.34 -11.33
N ALA A 507 7.80 2.73 -10.53
CA ALA A 507 7.39 2.01 -9.33
C ALA A 507 6.88 0.60 -9.66
N LYS A 508 6.02 0.46 -10.65
CA LYS A 508 5.49 -0.84 -11.10
C LYS A 508 6.59 -1.79 -11.57
N LYS A 509 7.63 -1.28 -12.24
CA LYS A 509 8.75 -2.12 -12.69
C LYS A 509 9.68 -2.52 -11.55
N LEU A 510 9.81 -1.70 -10.51
CA LEU A 510 10.59 -2.05 -9.32
C LEU A 510 9.82 -2.91 -8.32
N GLY A 511 8.48 -2.96 -8.39
CA GLY A 511 7.66 -3.65 -7.40
C GLY A 511 7.66 -2.92 -6.07
N VAL A 512 7.42 -1.60 -6.12
CA VAL A 512 7.32 -0.72 -4.94
C VAL A 512 6.08 0.15 -5.05
N SER A 513 5.69 0.81 -3.97
CA SER A 513 4.68 1.86 -3.97
C SER A 513 5.08 3.02 -4.90
N ILE A 514 4.11 3.77 -5.41
CA ILE A 514 4.38 4.99 -6.19
C ILE A 514 5.05 6.03 -5.32
N SER A 515 4.64 6.14 -4.06
CA SER A 515 5.27 7.03 -3.09
C SER A 515 6.77 6.72 -2.93
N LYS A 516 7.15 5.45 -2.74
CA LYS A 516 8.55 5.02 -2.70
C LYS A 516 9.25 5.24 -4.04
N GLY A 517 8.57 4.97 -5.17
CA GLY A 517 9.09 5.27 -6.51
C GLY A 517 9.46 6.75 -6.70
N LYS A 518 8.60 7.68 -6.26
CA LYS A 518 8.85 9.12 -6.28
C LYS A 518 10.02 9.52 -5.39
N THR A 519 10.12 8.93 -4.20
CA THR A 519 11.25 9.15 -3.28
C THR A 519 12.55 8.70 -3.93
N ILE A 520 12.60 7.50 -4.52
CA ILE A 520 13.78 6.99 -5.23
C ILE A 520 14.19 7.93 -6.37
N ILE A 521 13.24 8.34 -7.22
CA ILE A 521 13.51 9.27 -8.34
C ILE A 521 14.08 10.60 -7.84
N THR A 522 13.46 11.18 -6.81
CA THR A 522 13.87 12.47 -6.25
C THR A 522 15.28 12.39 -5.64
N THR A 523 15.55 11.33 -4.88
CA THR A 523 16.86 11.07 -4.28
C THR A 523 17.94 10.88 -5.35
N ILE A 524 17.67 10.10 -6.41
CA ILE A 524 18.63 9.92 -7.51
C ILE A 524 18.90 11.24 -8.24
N LYS A 525 17.88 12.08 -8.46
CA LYS A 525 18.06 13.40 -9.07
C LYS A 525 18.96 14.31 -8.21
N LYS A 526 18.73 14.34 -6.90
CA LYS A 526 19.59 15.08 -5.96
C LYS A 526 21.02 14.55 -5.95
N LEU A 527 21.22 13.23 -5.89
CA LEU A 527 22.54 12.59 -5.93
C LEU A 527 23.33 12.97 -7.18
N LYS A 528 22.70 12.97 -8.35
CA LYS A 528 23.34 13.40 -9.60
C LYS A 528 23.73 14.89 -9.60
N LYS A 529 22.96 15.74 -8.92
CA LYS A 529 23.30 17.16 -8.75
C LYS A 529 24.52 17.31 -7.85
N VAL A 530 24.57 16.59 -6.73
CA VAL A 530 25.71 16.56 -5.81
C VAL A 530 26.97 16.05 -6.52
N ASP A 531 26.89 14.95 -7.27
CA ASP A 531 28.02 14.40 -8.02
C ASP A 531 28.59 15.39 -9.05
N LYS A 532 27.73 16.11 -9.78
CA LYS A 532 28.16 17.17 -10.71
C LYS A 532 28.87 18.32 -10.00
N GLN A 533 28.35 18.79 -8.87
CA GLN A 533 28.97 19.87 -8.09
C GLN A 533 30.33 19.44 -7.53
N LEU A 534 30.41 18.21 -7.01
CA LEU A 534 31.65 17.61 -6.52
C LEU A 534 32.72 17.50 -7.62
N GLN A 535 32.34 17.09 -8.83
CA GLN A 535 33.25 17.06 -9.98
C GLN A 535 33.72 18.48 -10.36
N ALA A 536 32.84 19.47 -10.33
CA ALA A 536 33.20 20.87 -10.60
C ALA A 536 34.18 21.44 -9.55
N ILE A 537 33.97 21.16 -8.26
CA ILE A 537 34.88 21.58 -7.17
C ILE A 537 36.25 20.92 -7.35
N LYS A 538 36.30 19.63 -7.69
CA LYS A 538 37.55 18.92 -7.96
C LYS A 538 38.32 19.53 -9.12
N MET A 539 37.63 19.90 -10.20
CA MET A 539 38.23 20.59 -11.35
C MET A 539 38.74 22.00 -10.97
N LYS A 540 37.98 22.78 -10.18
CA LYS A 540 38.44 24.08 -9.66
C LYS A 540 39.72 23.94 -8.84
N ARG A 541 39.77 23.00 -7.89
CA ARG A 541 40.96 22.75 -7.05
C ARG A 541 42.18 22.28 -7.86
N TYR A 542 41.96 21.45 -8.88
CA TYR A 542 43.03 21.00 -9.78
C TYR A 542 43.59 22.16 -10.61
N ASN A 543 42.72 23.02 -11.15
CA ASN A 543 43.15 24.18 -11.93
C ASN A 543 43.89 25.21 -11.07
N VAL A 544 43.44 25.45 -9.82
CA VAL A 544 44.16 26.34 -8.89
C VAL A 544 45.58 25.85 -8.62
N ASN A 545 45.76 24.53 -8.40
CA ASN A 545 47.08 23.92 -8.16
C ASN A 545 48.01 23.92 -9.38
N ILE A 546 47.47 24.07 -10.59
CA ILE A 546 48.27 24.22 -11.83
C ILE A 546 48.72 25.67 -12.00
N THR A 547 47.91 26.65 -11.61
CA THR A 547 48.27 28.08 -11.67
C THR A 547 49.20 28.55 -10.54
N THR A 548 49.33 27.79 -9.46
CA THR A 548 50.26 28.08 -8.34
C THR A 548 51.57 27.29 -8.37
N ARG A 549 51.77 26.44 -9.39
CA ARG A 549 53.06 25.84 -9.74
C ARG A 549 53.63 26.53 -10.97
#